data_AF-A0A242DDT5-F1
#
_entry.id   AF-A0A242DDT5-F1
#
_cell.length_a   1.000
_cell.length_b   1.000
_cell.length_c   1.000
_cell.angle_alpha   90.00
_cell.angle_beta   90.00
_cell.angle_gamma   90.00
#
_symmetry.space_group_name_H-M   'P 1'
#
loop_
_entity.id
_entity.type
_entity.pdbx_description
1 polymer ?
#
loop_
_entity_poly.entity_id
_entity_poly.type
_entity_poly.pdbx_seq_one_letter_code
_entity_poly.pdbx_strand_id
1 'polypeptide(L)'
;MKAKTIQLTHTIPPTCYFVISSVLIYLGLYKGIPALMAAGVPFIKGYLVLFYLPFIFMFITALVLYRREGNPWQLSAFKQRLNLTRLKRSDWFWILGIILVYLILAATTTPIMNNLAQHSFFSPPSFFPAEINPNKAAISGTMMDYSLAGQYWLPIVYFIGWFFNIFSEEFLWRGIILPRQVERFGTKAWLIHGLMWGLWHFFWKWQLVMLIPFALFFTFAVYKSKNTWVGIISHGALNAIPLIMIIIEVFR
;
A
#
# COMPACT_ATOMS: atom_id res chain seq x y z
N MET A 1 -8.97 33.31 -13.10
CA MET A 1 -9.86 32.41 -13.85
C MET A 1 -10.46 31.39 -12.89
N LYS A 2 -11.78 31.44 -12.65
CA LYS A 2 -12.49 30.41 -11.89
C LYS A 2 -12.40 29.11 -12.69
N ALA A 3 -11.79 28.08 -12.12
CA ALA A 3 -11.77 26.75 -12.72
C ALA A 3 -13.22 26.31 -12.94
N LYS A 4 -13.57 25.93 -14.17
CA LYS A 4 -14.83 25.25 -14.47
C LYS A 4 -14.86 24.00 -13.59
N THR A 5 -15.75 23.98 -12.60
CA THR A 5 -16.13 22.76 -11.90
C THR A 5 -16.80 21.86 -12.93
N ILE A 6 -16.01 21.01 -13.58
CA ILE A 6 -16.57 19.92 -14.38
C ILE A 6 -17.19 18.98 -13.35
N GLN A 7 -18.51 19.11 -13.13
CA GLN A 7 -19.28 18.09 -12.44
C GLN A 7 -19.24 16.84 -13.34
N LEU A 8 -18.29 15.95 -13.10
CA LEU A 8 -18.31 14.60 -13.63
C LEU A 8 -19.47 13.85 -12.94
N THR A 9 -20.66 13.93 -13.56
CA THR A 9 -21.92 13.34 -13.11
C THR A 9 -21.96 11.81 -13.11
N HIS A 10 -20.89 11.13 -13.54
CA HIS A 10 -20.77 9.67 -13.51
C HIS A 10 -19.38 9.22 -13.04
N THR A 11 -18.96 9.62 -11.83
CA THR A 11 -17.76 9.07 -11.20
C THR A 11 -18.12 7.80 -10.42
N ILE A 12 -17.41 6.71 -10.74
CA ILE A 12 -17.41 5.49 -9.91
C ILE A 12 -17.18 5.91 -8.45
N PRO A 13 -18.01 5.46 -7.49
CA PRO A 13 -17.85 5.81 -6.09
C PRO A 13 -16.44 5.48 -5.57
N PRO A 14 -15.83 6.34 -4.74
CA PRO A 14 -14.54 6.06 -4.11
C PRO A 14 -14.42 4.66 -3.50
N THR A 15 -15.50 4.17 -2.88
CA THR A 15 -15.61 2.84 -2.27
C THR A 15 -15.31 1.70 -3.23
N CYS A 16 -15.72 1.81 -4.50
CA CYS A 16 -15.50 0.76 -5.48
C CYS A 16 -14.02 0.55 -5.75
N TYR A 17 -13.19 1.61 -5.77
CA TYR A 17 -11.75 1.46 -6.00
C TYR A 17 -11.10 0.64 -4.90
N PHE A 18 -11.42 0.91 -3.63
CA PHE A 18 -10.90 0.13 -2.50
C PHE A 18 -11.39 -1.32 -2.57
N VAL A 19 -12.71 -1.54 -2.73
CA VAL A 19 -13.26 -2.90 -2.75
C VAL A 19 -12.68 -3.72 -3.89
N ILE A 20 -12.65 -3.18 -5.11
CA ILE A 20 -12.17 -3.91 -6.29
C ILE A 20 -10.69 -4.27 -6.14
N SER A 21 -9.83 -3.32 -5.76
CA SER A 21 -8.40 -3.63 -5.63
C SER A 21 -8.12 -4.56 -4.44
N SER A 22 -8.83 -4.44 -3.33
CA SER A 22 -8.72 -5.36 -2.20
C SER A 22 -9.10 -6.79 -2.60
N VAL A 23 -10.21 -6.95 -3.35
CA VAL A 23 -10.64 -8.24 -3.87
C VAL A 23 -9.63 -8.82 -4.86
N LEU A 24 -9.07 -8.01 -5.76
CA LEU A 24 -8.04 -8.48 -6.70
C LEU A 24 -6.77 -8.98 -5.99
N ILE A 25 -6.30 -8.24 -4.98
CA ILE A 25 -5.17 -8.66 -4.14
C ILE A 25 -5.51 -9.96 -3.39
N TYR A 26 -6.70 -10.02 -2.79
CA TYR A 26 -7.17 -11.22 -2.10
C TYR A 26 -7.21 -12.44 -3.03
N LEU A 27 -7.78 -12.30 -4.23
CA LEU A 27 -7.82 -13.40 -5.21
C LEU A 27 -6.41 -13.82 -5.64
N GLY A 28 -5.50 -12.87 -5.87
CA GLY A 28 -4.11 -13.16 -6.16
C GLY A 28 -3.44 -13.99 -5.06
N LEU A 29 -3.53 -13.53 -3.81
CA LEU A 29 -2.90 -14.18 -2.66
C LEU A 29 -3.54 -15.52 -2.26
N TYR A 30 -4.87 -15.60 -2.22
CA TYR A 30 -5.60 -16.73 -1.64
C TYR A 30 -6.04 -17.79 -2.66
N LYS A 31 -6.04 -17.47 -3.96
CA LYS A 31 -6.45 -18.38 -5.03
C LYS A 31 -5.37 -18.55 -6.10
N GLY A 32 -4.81 -17.44 -6.58
CA GLY A 32 -3.82 -17.47 -7.65
C GLY A 32 -2.49 -18.09 -7.25
N ILE A 33 -1.90 -17.66 -6.12
CA ILE A 33 -0.63 -18.22 -5.64
C ILE A 33 -0.75 -19.73 -5.37
N PRO A 34 -1.77 -20.24 -4.65
CA PRO A 34 -1.98 -21.68 -4.49
C PRO A 34 -2.08 -22.45 -5.81
N ALA A 35 -2.77 -21.90 -6.81
CA ALA A 35 -2.88 -22.54 -8.12
C ALA A 35 -1.52 -22.64 -8.83
N LEU A 36 -0.68 -21.61 -8.72
CA LEU A 36 0.69 -21.63 -9.24
C LEU A 36 1.57 -22.63 -8.47
N MET A 37 1.44 -22.69 -7.13
CA MET A 37 2.15 -23.66 -6.31
C MET A 37 1.77 -25.10 -6.67
N ALA A 38 0.49 -25.37 -6.94
CA ALA A 38 0.03 -26.68 -7.41
C ALA A 38 0.63 -27.05 -8.78
N ALA A 39 1.01 -26.07 -9.59
CA ALA A 39 1.74 -26.24 -10.85
C ALA A 39 3.28 -26.26 -10.68
N GLY A 40 3.79 -26.30 -9.44
CA GLY A 40 5.22 -26.36 -9.14
C GLY A 40 5.95 -25.02 -9.14
N VAL A 41 5.24 -23.89 -9.20
CA VAL A 41 5.84 -22.55 -9.13
C VAL A 41 6.10 -22.17 -7.67
N PRO A 42 7.32 -21.75 -7.29
CA PRO A 42 7.63 -21.27 -5.94
C PRO A 42 6.74 -20.09 -5.51
N PHE A 43 6.39 -20.05 -4.21
CA PHE A 43 5.52 -19.00 -3.64
C PHE A 43 6.01 -17.60 -4.00
N ILE A 44 7.30 -17.32 -3.84
CA ILE A 44 7.88 -15.99 -4.11
C ILE A 44 7.63 -15.52 -5.54
N LYS A 45 7.71 -16.41 -6.55
CA LYS A 45 7.46 -16.04 -7.95
C LYS A 45 5.98 -15.73 -8.17
N GLY A 46 5.09 -16.53 -7.58
CA GLY A 46 3.66 -16.24 -7.59
C GLY A 46 3.34 -14.91 -6.91
N TYR A 47 3.97 -14.63 -5.77
CA TYR A 47 3.82 -13.38 -5.03
C TYR A 47 4.26 -12.17 -5.85
N LEU A 48 5.47 -12.19 -6.41
CA LEU A 48 6.01 -11.07 -7.21
C LEU A 48 5.12 -10.71 -8.42
N VAL A 49 4.36 -11.65 -8.95
CA VAL A 49 3.42 -11.38 -10.05
C VAL A 49 2.05 -11.00 -9.51
N LEU A 50 1.41 -11.91 -8.75
CA LEU A 50 -0.01 -11.80 -8.41
C LEU A 50 -0.28 -10.79 -7.30
N PHE A 51 0.68 -10.51 -6.43
CA PHE A 51 0.56 -9.45 -5.44
C PHE A 51 0.78 -8.07 -6.06
N TYR A 52 1.80 -7.91 -6.93
CA TYR A 52 2.11 -6.60 -7.52
C TYR A 52 1.24 -6.21 -8.72
N LEU A 53 0.63 -7.16 -9.42
CA LEU A 53 -0.23 -6.88 -10.58
C LEU A 53 -1.42 -5.93 -10.26
N PRO A 54 -2.17 -6.10 -9.16
CA PRO A 54 -3.19 -5.13 -8.74
C PRO A 54 -2.67 -3.70 -8.56
N PHE A 55 -1.44 -3.52 -8.06
CA PHE A 55 -0.84 -2.20 -7.89
C PHE A 55 -0.50 -1.54 -9.24
N ILE A 56 -0.09 -2.33 -10.23
CA ILE A 56 0.08 -1.83 -11.61
C ILE A 56 -1.26 -1.32 -12.16
N PHE A 57 -2.35 -2.07 -11.96
CA PHE A 57 -3.68 -1.61 -12.36
C PHE A 57 -4.14 -0.37 -11.59
N MET A 58 -3.83 -0.27 -10.30
CA MET A 58 -4.11 0.93 -9.50
C MET A 58 -3.32 2.15 -10.01
N PHE A 59 -2.06 1.96 -10.41
CA PHE A 59 -1.24 3.02 -10.98
C PHE A 59 -1.83 3.53 -12.29
N ILE A 60 -2.17 2.62 -13.21
CA ILE A 60 -2.85 2.95 -14.47
C ILE A 60 -4.18 3.65 -14.19
N THR A 61 -4.94 3.18 -13.20
CA THR A 61 -6.21 3.81 -12.80
C THR A 61 -6.00 5.25 -12.35
N ALA A 62 -4.98 5.52 -11.53
CA ALA A 62 -4.66 6.89 -11.11
C ALA A 62 -4.36 7.80 -12.31
N LEU A 63 -3.58 7.31 -13.28
CA LEU A 63 -3.26 8.04 -14.52
C LEU A 63 -4.49 8.29 -15.40
N VAL A 64 -5.36 7.28 -15.56
CA VAL A 64 -6.61 7.41 -16.32
C VAL A 64 -7.54 8.42 -15.64
N LEU A 65 -7.69 8.37 -14.33
CA LEU A 65 -8.53 9.33 -13.59
C LEU A 65 -7.98 10.75 -13.69
N TYR A 66 -6.66 10.91 -13.55
CA TYR A 66 -5.99 12.18 -13.77
C TYR A 66 -6.34 12.77 -15.14
N ARG A 67 -6.26 11.98 -16.21
CA ARG A 67 -6.56 12.45 -17.57
C ARG A 67 -8.05 12.70 -17.81
N ARG A 68 -8.94 11.88 -17.21
CA ARG A 68 -10.40 12.02 -17.31
C ARG A 68 -10.94 13.25 -16.57
N GLU A 69 -10.21 13.76 -15.59
CA GLU A 69 -10.50 15.06 -14.97
C GLU A 69 -10.15 16.25 -15.89
N GLY A 70 -9.62 16.01 -17.09
CA GLY A 70 -9.29 17.05 -18.06
C GLY A 70 -7.89 17.63 -17.93
N ASN A 71 -7.04 17.08 -17.05
CA ASN A 71 -5.67 17.54 -16.89
C ASN A 71 -4.80 17.17 -18.12
N PRO A 72 -3.92 18.07 -18.59
CA PRO A 72 -3.01 17.79 -19.70
C PRO A 72 -1.85 16.90 -19.25
N TRP A 73 -1.22 16.16 -20.17
CA TRP A 73 0.02 15.42 -19.88
C TRP A 73 1.22 16.36 -19.77
N GLN A 74 1.28 17.10 -18.67
CA GLN A 74 2.36 18.02 -18.33
C GLN A 74 2.78 17.80 -16.88
N LEU A 75 4.09 17.73 -16.63
CA LEU A 75 4.62 17.43 -15.30
C LEU A 75 4.19 18.46 -14.25
N SER A 76 4.08 19.73 -14.62
CA SER A 76 3.59 20.81 -13.75
C SER A 76 2.13 20.57 -13.33
N ALA A 77 1.25 20.30 -14.28
CA ALA A 77 -0.16 19.98 -14.03
C ALA A 77 -0.31 18.69 -13.21
N PHE A 78 0.51 17.68 -13.48
CA PHE A 78 0.51 16.41 -12.75
C PHE A 78 0.90 16.60 -11.28
N LYS A 79 2.02 17.31 -11.04
CA LYS A 79 2.47 17.65 -9.69
C LYS A 79 1.44 18.47 -8.94
N GLN A 80 0.84 19.46 -9.61
CA GLN A 80 -0.19 20.30 -9.01
C GLN A 80 -1.42 19.47 -8.61
N ARG A 81 -1.94 18.64 -9.52
CA ARG A 81 -3.15 17.86 -9.25
C ARG A 81 -2.97 16.84 -8.12
N LEU A 82 -1.81 16.17 -8.08
CA LEU A 82 -1.51 15.20 -7.03
C LEU A 82 -0.95 15.83 -5.75
N ASN A 83 -0.89 17.16 -5.65
CA ASN A 83 -0.29 17.88 -4.52
C ASN A 83 1.16 17.47 -4.22
N LEU A 84 1.96 17.21 -5.26
CA LEU A 84 3.40 16.92 -5.17
C LEU A 84 4.19 18.23 -5.09
N THR A 85 4.05 18.93 -3.96
CA THR A 85 4.66 20.24 -3.73
C THR A 85 6.03 20.12 -3.05
N ARG A 86 6.82 21.20 -3.09
CA ARG A 86 8.12 21.22 -2.41
C ARG A 86 7.95 20.96 -0.92
N LEU A 87 8.72 20.01 -0.39
CA LEU A 87 8.74 19.67 1.04
C LEU A 87 9.14 20.88 1.90
N LYS A 88 8.34 21.14 2.92
CA LYS A 88 8.60 22.15 3.96
C LYS A 88 9.16 21.47 5.20
N ARG A 89 9.71 22.26 6.13
CA ARG A 89 10.17 21.73 7.45
C ARG A 89 9.03 21.02 8.21
N SER A 90 7.80 21.55 8.12
CA SER A 90 6.60 20.91 8.69
C SER A 90 6.33 19.52 8.15
N ASP A 91 6.65 19.27 6.88
CA ASP A 91 6.38 17.98 6.22
C ASP A 91 7.29 16.89 6.79
N TRP A 92 8.52 17.23 7.15
CA TRP A 92 9.46 16.30 7.79
C TRP A 92 8.97 15.85 9.18
N PHE A 93 8.33 16.74 9.95
CA PHE A 93 7.70 16.33 11.21
C PHE A 93 6.55 15.34 10.99
N TRP A 94 5.76 15.51 9.93
CA TRP A 94 4.73 14.53 9.57
C TRP A 94 5.33 13.20 9.11
N ILE A 95 6.37 13.23 8.27
CA ILE A 95 7.06 12.01 7.81
C ILE A 95 7.62 11.23 9.00
N LEU A 96 8.35 11.90 9.90
CA LEU A 96 8.92 11.29 11.10
C LEU A 96 7.81 10.81 12.05
N GLY A 97 6.74 11.57 12.21
CA GLY A 97 5.58 11.20 13.02
C GLY A 97 4.90 9.92 12.50
N ILE A 98 4.72 9.79 11.18
CA ILE A 98 4.16 8.58 10.55
C ILE A 98 5.03 7.36 10.84
N ILE A 99 6.35 7.50 10.66
CA ILE A 99 7.29 6.41 10.90
C ILE A 99 7.26 6.02 12.39
N LEU A 100 7.29 7.00 13.30
CA LEU A 100 7.25 6.74 14.74
C LEU A 100 5.94 6.05 15.16
N VAL A 101 4.79 6.54 14.67
CA VAL A 101 3.49 5.91 14.95
C VAL A 101 3.42 4.49 14.41
N TYR A 102 3.96 4.24 13.21
CA TYR A 102 4.06 2.88 12.68
C TYR A 102 4.86 1.97 13.61
N LEU A 103 6.04 2.40 14.05
CA LEU A 103 6.92 1.61 14.93
C LEU A 103 6.26 1.34 16.29
N ILE A 104 5.61 2.34 16.89
CA ILE A 104 4.87 2.20 18.14
C ILE A 104 3.71 1.21 17.97
N LEU A 105 2.91 1.36 16.91
CA LEU A 105 1.79 0.47 16.65
C LEU A 105 2.29 -0.96 16.39
N ALA A 106 3.34 -1.14 15.59
CA ALA A 106 3.93 -2.46 15.34
C ALA A 106 4.38 -3.11 16.66
N ALA A 107 5.14 -2.39 17.49
CA ALA A 107 5.64 -2.93 18.76
C ALA A 107 4.51 -3.27 19.75
N THR A 108 3.50 -2.41 19.86
CA THR A 108 2.41 -2.56 20.86
C THR A 108 1.31 -3.53 20.44
N THR A 109 1.07 -3.68 19.13
CA THR A 109 -0.02 -4.53 18.61
C THR A 109 0.44 -5.92 18.17
N THR A 110 1.74 -6.17 17.99
CA THR A 110 2.26 -7.49 17.59
C THR A 110 1.72 -8.66 18.45
N PRO A 111 1.68 -8.59 19.80
CA PRO A 111 1.11 -9.67 20.60
C PRO A 111 -0.36 -9.93 20.30
N ILE A 112 -1.13 -8.86 20.04
CA ILE A 112 -2.55 -8.93 19.69
C ILE A 112 -2.72 -9.56 18.31
N MET A 113 -1.93 -9.13 17.31
CA MET A 113 -1.97 -9.70 15.96
C MET A 113 -1.62 -11.19 15.97
N ASN A 114 -0.60 -11.58 16.74
CA ASN A 114 -0.16 -12.98 16.87
C ASN A 114 -1.23 -13.83 17.55
N ASN A 115 -1.91 -13.30 18.58
CA ASN A 115 -3.04 -13.97 19.21
C ASN A 115 -4.24 -14.11 18.27
N LEU A 116 -4.62 -13.03 17.56
CA LEU A 116 -5.69 -13.06 16.56
C LEU A 116 -5.41 -14.13 15.50
N ALA A 117 -4.18 -14.23 15.01
CA ALA A 117 -3.78 -15.22 14.01
C ALA A 117 -3.93 -16.69 14.44
N GLN A 118 -4.17 -16.98 15.72
CA GLN A 118 -4.50 -18.33 16.21
C GLN A 118 -5.99 -18.69 16.02
N HIS A 119 -6.87 -17.69 15.81
CA HIS A 119 -8.30 -17.92 15.65
C HIS A 119 -8.67 -18.12 14.18
N SER A 120 -9.56 -19.09 13.91
CA SER A 120 -9.90 -19.56 12.55
C SER A 120 -10.22 -18.44 11.55
N PHE A 121 -11.00 -17.43 11.97
CA PHE A 121 -11.35 -16.31 11.09
C PHE A 121 -10.13 -15.47 10.69
N PHE A 122 -9.24 -15.17 11.65
CA PHE A 122 -8.09 -14.29 11.45
C PHE A 122 -6.83 -15.04 11.02
N SER A 123 -6.81 -16.36 11.14
CA SER A 123 -5.62 -17.15 10.82
C SER A 123 -5.21 -16.98 9.34
N PRO A 124 -3.92 -16.73 9.08
CA PRO A 124 -3.36 -16.80 7.73
C PRO A 124 -3.44 -18.26 7.21
N PRO A 125 -3.57 -18.47 5.89
CA PRO A 125 -3.48 -19.80 5.33
C PRO A 125 -2.16 -20.51 5.67
N SER A 126 -2.19 -21.81 5.88
CA SER A 126 -1.00 -22.60 6.26
C SER A 126 0.11 -22.57 5.20
N PHE A 127 -0.22 -22.36 3.93
CA PHE A 127 0.76 -22.23 2.85
C PHE A 127 1.44 -20.86 2.79
N PHE A 128 0.98 -19.86 3.55
CA PHE A 128 1.67 -18.57 3.61
C PHE A 128 3.03 -18.74 4.33
N PRO A 129 4.12 -18.21 3.77
CA PRO A 129 5.45 -18.30 4.37
C PRO A 129 5.60 -17.37 5.57
N ALA A 130 6.69 -17.52 6.32
CA ALA A 130 6.89 -16.85 7.61
C ALA A 130 6.85 -15.32 7.58
N GLU A 131 7.27 -14.69 6.48
CA GLU A 131 7.31 -13.23 6.36
C GLU A 131 5.91 -12.61 6.34
N ILE A 132 4.90 -13.40 5.97
CA ILE A 132 3.50 -12.98 5.92
C ILE A 132 2.59 -13.87 6.76
N ASN A 133 3.15 -14.72 7.62
CA ASN A 133 2.42 -15.61 8.50
C ASN A 133 3.00 -15.52 9.92
N PRO A 134 2.36 -14.77 10.84
CA PRO A 134 2.85 -14.61 12.22
C PRO A 134 2.92 -15.93 13.02
N ASN A 135 2.32 -17.01 12.53
CA ASN A 135 2.35 -18.32 13.19
C ASN A 135 3.60 -19.14 12.81
N LYS A 136 4.47 -18.60 11.95
CA LYS A 136 5.69 -19.25 11.48
C LYS A 136 6.90 -18.40 11.82
N ALA A 137 8.00 -19.05 12.20
CA ALA A 137 9.28 -18.39 12.43
C ALA A 137 10.01 -18.17 11.10
N ALA A 138 10.57 -16.98 10.90
CA ALA A 138 11.41 -16.68 9.75
C ALA A 138 12.74 -17.45 9.83
N ILE A 139 13.25 -17.89 8.67
CA ILE A 139 14.54 -18.59 8.56
C ILE A 139 15.52 -17.64 7.88
N SER A 140 16.66 -17.38 8.54
CA SER A 140 17.72 -16.52 7.99
C SER A 140 18.20 -17.02 6.63
N GLY A 141 18.50 -16.10 5.71
CA GLY A 141 18.95 -16.43 4.35
C GLY A 141 17.83 -16.91 3.40
N THR A 142 16.59 -16.94 3.86
CA THR A 142 15.42 -17.24 3.04
C THR A 142 14.42 -16.09 3.08
N MET A 143 13.64 -15.98 2.01
CA MET A 143 12.43 -15.16 1.99
C MET A 143 11.34 -15.94 1.27
N MET A 144 10.15 -16.02 1.87
CA MET A 144 9.01 -16.70 1.28
C MET A 144 9.32 -18.15 0.89
N ASP A 145 10.02 -18.84 1.79
CA ASP A 145 10.52 -20.21 1.63
C ASP A 145 11.49 -20.38 0.43
N TYR A 146 12.16 -19.30 0.00
CA TYR A 146 13.11 -19.28 -1.12
C TYR A 146 14.49 -18.80 -0.67
N SER A 147 15.54 -19.54 -1.05
CA SER A 147 16.93 -19.15 -0.75
C SER A 147 17.33 -17.89 -1.53
N LEU A 148 17.94 -16.92 -0.85
CA LEU A 148 18.25 -15.61 -1.42
C LEU A 148 19.64 -15.53 -2.05
N ALA A 149 20.62 -16.27 -1.53
CA ALA A 149 22.00 -16.20 -1.98
C ALA A 149 22.12 -16.45 -3.50
N GLY A 150 22.78 -15.52 -4.20
CA GLY A 150 23.00 -15.59 -5.65
C GLY A 150 21.77 -15.24 -6.52
N GLN A 151 20.63 -14.86 -5.94
CA GLN A 151 19.41 -14.50 -6.67
C GLN A 151 19.38 -13.02 -7.06
N TYR A 152 20.38 -12.56 -7.82
CA TYR A 152 20.58 -11.13 -8.19
C TYR A 152 19.41 -10.48 -8.94
N TRP A 153 18.53 -11.28 -9.54
CA TRP A 153 17.31 -10.79 -10.20
C TRP A 153 16.25 -10.30 -9.18
N LEU A 154 16.25 -10.84 -7.97
CA LEU A 154 15.19 -10.62 -6.99
C LEU A 154 15.14 -9.17 -6.48
N PRO A 155 16.25 -8.52 -6.10
CA PRO A 155 16.24 -7.09 -5.74
C PRO A 155 15.64 -6.20 -6.83
N ILE A 156 15.90 -6.50 -8.11
CA ILE A 156 15.42 -5.70 -9.25
C ILE A 156 13.90 -5.83 -9.37
N VAL A 157 13.38 -7.05 -9.38
CA VAL A 157 11.93 -7.30 -9.49
C VAL A 157 11.20 -6.77 -8.26
N TYR A 158 11.76 -6.95 -7.07
CA TYR A 158 11.19 -6.43 -5.83
C TYR A 158 11.18 -4.90 -5.82
N PHE A 159 12.21 -4.24 -6.35
CA PHE A 159 12.24 -2.78 -6.48
C PHE A 159 11.13 -2.26 -7.43
N ILE A 160 10.89 -2.96 -8.54
CA ILE A 160 9.77 -2.63 -9.44
C ILE A 160 8.43 -2.79 -8.71
N GLY A 161 8.26 -3.89 -7.97
CA GLY A 161 7.08 -4.13 -7.13
C GLY A 161 6.89 -3.06 -6.05
N TRP A 162 7.96 -2.70 -5.34
CA TRP A 162 8.00 -1.62 -4.36
C TRP A 162 7.59 -0.28 -5.00
N PHE A 163 8.12 0.06 -6.18
CA PHE A 163 7.73 1.27 -6.89
C PHE A 163 6.22 1.30 -7.15
N PHE A 164 5.67 0.24 -7.74
CA PHE A 164 4.24 0.20 -8.03
C PHE A 164 3.40 0.19 -6.76
N ASN A 165 3.82 -0.52 -5.71
CA ASN A 165 3.16 -0.50 -4.41
C ASN A 165 3.00 0.95 -3.91
N ILE A 166 4.11 1.68 -3.77
CA ILE A 166 4.10 3.03 -3.19
C ILE A 166 3.42 4.04 -4.10
N PHE A 167 3.82 4.13 -5.36
CA PHE A 167 3.34 5.18 -6.24
C PHE A 167 1.90 4.96 -6.67
N SER A 168 1.45 3.71 -6.85
CA SER A 168 0.03 3.45 -7.18
C SER A 168 -0.90 3.86 -6.05
N GLU A 169 -0.55 3.49 -4.82
CA GLU A 169 -1.35 3.79 -3.64
C GLU A 169 -1.37 5.29 -3.38
N GLU A 170 -0.22 5.94 -3.33
CA GLU A 170 -0.18 7.37 -2.99
C GLU A 170 -0.78 8.24 -4.10
N PHE A 171 -0.64 7.86 -5.37
CA PHE A 171 -1.27 8.59 -6.47
C PHE A 171 -2.79 8.39 -6.46
N LEU A 172 -3.27 7.15 -6.32
CA LEU A 172 -4.70 6.87 -6.34
C LEU A 172 -5.37 7.37 -5.05
N TRP A 173 -4.90 6.95 -3.89
CA TRP A 173 -5.52 7.25 -2.60
C TRP A 173 -5.34 8.71 -2.20
N ARG A 174 -4.11 9.22 -2.15
CA ARG A 174 -3.82 10.56 -1.59
C ARG A 174 -3.88 11.63 -2.66
N GLY A 175 -3.42 11.29 -3.86
CA GLY A 175 -3.40 12.19 -5.01
C GLY A 175 -4.77 12.42 -5.64
N ILE A 176 -5.60 11.39 -5.80
CA ILE A 176 -6.89 11.49 -6.52
C ILE A 176 -8.10 11.37 -5.60
N ILE A 177 -8.22 10.27 -4.85
CA ILE A 177 -9.45 9.90 -4.14
C ILE A 177 -9.68 10.74 -2.87
N LEU A 178 -8.65 10.96 -2.06
CA LEU A 178 -8.77 11.77 -0.84
C LEU A 178 -9.22 13.21 -1.16
N PRO A 179 -8.65 13.94 -2.14
CA PRO A 179 -9.16 15.25 -2.54
C PRO A 179 -10.64 15.26 -2.94
N ARG A 180 -11.10 14.26 -3.70
CA ARG A 180 -12.52 14.11 -4.05
C ARG A 180 -13.40 13.88 -2.81
N GLN A 181 -12.90 13.13 -1.83
CA GLN A 181 -13.60 12.94 -0.56
C GLN A 181 -13.60 14.22 0.29
N VAL A 182 -12.55 15.04 0.25
CA VAL A 182 -12.52 16.36 0.90
C VAL A 182 -13.58 17.28 0.31
N GLU A 183 -13.73 17.31 -1.02
CA GLU A 183 -14.80 18.09 -1.68
C GLU A 183 -16.20 17.64 -1.24
N ARG A 184 -16.41 16.33 -1.03
CA ARG A 184 -17.71 15.77 -0.66
C ARG A 184 -18.03 15.79 0.83
N PHE A 185 -17.05 15.51 1.68
CA PHE A 185 -17.23 15.26 3.12
C PHE A 185 -16.50 16.29 4.01
N GLY A 186 -15.80 17.25 3.42
CA GLY A 186 -15.09 18.31 4.13
C GLY A 186 -14.10 17.77 5.15
N THR A 187 -14.18 18.26 6.38
CA THR A 187 -13.25 17.94 7.47
C THR A 187 -13.33 16.49 7.95
N LYS A 188 -14.38 15.74 7.59
CA LYS A 188 -14.53 14.31 7.93
C LYS A 188 -13.86 13.39 6.91
N ALA A 189 -13.39 13.91 5.79
CA ALA A 189 -12.84 13.10 4.68
C ALA A 189 -11.65 12.24 5.10
N TRP A 190 -10.74 12.77 5.95
CA TRP A 190 -9.58 12.00 6.41
C TRP A 190 -9.98 10.77 7.24
N LEU A 191 -11.05 10.88 8.04
CA LEU A 191 -11.55 9.78 8.85
C LEU A 191 -12.16 8.70 7.95
N ILE A 192 -13.04 9.11 7.03
CA ILE A 192 -13.68 8.19 6.07
C ILE A 192 -12.61 7.49 5.22
N HIS A 193 -11.67 8.25 4.66
CA HIS A 193 -10.60 7.71 3.84
C HIS A 193 -9.68 6.78 4.61
N GLY A 194 -9.27 7.17 5.83
CA GLY A 194 -8.41 6.35 6.68
C GLY A 194 -9.07 5.03 7.08
N LEU A 195 -10.37 5.03 7.41
CA LEU A 195 -11.13 3.80 7.66
C LEU A 195 -11.21 2.91 6.42
N MET A 196 -11.51 3.49 5.26
CA MET A 196 -11.60 2.74 4.00
C MET A 196 -10.25 2.13 3.60
N TRP A 197 -9.15 2.87 3.76
CA TRP A 197 -7.80 2.37 3.49
C TRP A 197 -7.34 1.36 4.55
N GLY A 198 -7.70 1.53 5.81
CA GLY A 198 -7.44 0.52 6.84
C GLY A 198 -8.14 -0.81 6.52
N LEU A 199 -9.43 -0.76 6.21
CA LEU A 199 -10.24 -1.93 5.83
C LEU A 199 -9.88 -2.53 4.47
N TRP A 200 -9.29 -1.73 3.58
CA TRP A 200 -8.78 -2.21 2.30
C TRP A 200 -7.79 -3.37 2.45
N HIS A 201 -7.03 -3.38 3.56
CA HIS A 201 -6.09 -4.44 3.90
C HIS A 201 -6.73 -5.70 4.47
N PHE A 202 -8.02 -5.97 4.21
CA PHE A 202 -8.70 -7.17 4.72
C PHE A 202 -8.01 -8.48 4.30
N PHE A 203 -7.25 -8.48 3.19
CA PHE A 203 -6.38 -9.60 2.83
C PHE A 203 -5.28 -9.91 3.86
N TRP A 204 -4.96 -8.95 4.73
CA TRP A 204 -4.12 -9.06 5.94
C TRP A 204 -4.96 -8.96 7.23
N LYS A 205 -6.15 -9.58 7.28
CA LYS A 205 -7.13 -9.49 8.38
C LYS A 205 -6.56 -9.53 9.81
N TRP A 206 -5.52 -10.32 10.10
CA TRP A 206 -4.88 -10.37 11.43
C TRP A 206 -4.11 -9.09 11.82
N GLN A 207 -3.76 -8.25 10.84
CA GLN A 207 -3.07 -6.98 11.04
C GLN A 207 -4.01 -5.77 11.15
N LEU A 208 -5.32 -5.96 10.96
CA LEU A 208 -6.27 -4.83 10.92
C LEU A 208 -6.27 -3.98 12.20
N VAL A 209 -5.98 -4.60 13.35
CA VAL A 209 -5.84 -3.90 14.64
C VAL A 209 -4.73 -2.85 14.62
N MET A 210 -3.66 -3.10 13.85
CA MET A 210 -2.58 -2.15 13.62
C MET A 210 -2.88 -1.21 12.44
N LEU A 211 -3.38 -1.78 11.33
CA LEU A 211 -3.52 -1.07 10.06
C LEU A 211 -4.61 -0.01 10.10
N ILE A 212 -5.72 -0.23 10.82
CA ILE A 212 -6.79 0.78 10.94
C ILE A 212 -6.33 2.05 11.66
N PRO A 213 -5.76 2.00 12.88
CA PRO A 213 -5.28 3.21 13.55
C PRO A 213 -4.10 3.84 12.80
N PHE A 214 -3.21 3.05 12.20
CA PHE A 214 -2.14 3.57 11.35
C PHE A 214 -2.71 4.31 10.13
N ALA A 215 -3.67 3.72 9.43
CA ALA A 215 -4.31 4.29 8.25
C ALA A 215 -5.01 5.62 8.54
N LEU A 216 -5.66 5.72 9.70
CA LEU A 216 -6.27 6.95 10.20
C LEU A 216 -5.23 8.05 10.42
N PHE A 217 -4.16 7.75 11.16
CA PHE A 217 -3.10 8.73 11.44
C PHE A 217 -2.35 9.14 10.17
N PHE A 218 -1.97 8.19 9.33
CA PHE A 218 -1.29 8.43 8.06
C PHE A 218 -2.13 9.36 7.17
N THR A 219 -3.41 9.04 7.02
CA THR A 219 -4.32 9.84 6.18
C THR A 219 -4.53 11.23 6.77
N PHE A 220 -4.65 11.34 8.09
CA PHE A 220 -4.71 12.64 8.77
C PHE A 220 -3.46 13.48 8.53
N ALA A 221 -2.27 12.89 8.64
CA ALA A 221 -1.00 13.58 8.41
C ALA A 221 -0.90 14.12 6.98
N VAL A 222 -1.22 13.31 5.96
CA VAL A 222 -1.22 13.76 4.56
C VAL A 222 -2.32 14.80 4.29
N TYR A 223 -3.51 14.62 4.87
CA TYR A 223 -4.60 15.59 4.78
C TYR A 223 -4.19 16.96 5.38
N LYS A 224 -3.47 16.96 6.50
CA LYS A 224 -2.99 18.18 7.17
C LYS A 224 -1.80 18.82 6.46
N SER A 225 -0.85 18.03 5.97
CA SER A 225 0.30 18.54 5.23
C SER A 225 -0.10 19.11 3.86
N LYS A 226 -1.19 18.58 3.27
CA LYS A 226 -1.59 18.87 1.87
C LYS A 226 -0.45 18.62 0.89
N ASN A 227 0.39 17.62 1.18
CA ASN A 227 1.54 17.26 0.37
C ASN A 227 1.65 15.74 0.27
N THR A 228 1.41 15.20 -0.93
CA THR A 228 1.45 13.74 -1.16
C THR A 228 2.87 13.17 -1.02
N TRP A 229 3.92 14.00 -1.10
CA TRP A 229 5.29 13.54 -0.79
C TRP A 229 5.44 13.05 0.65
N VAL A 230 4.66 13.59 1.59
CA VAL A 230 4.65 13.08 2.98
C VAL A 230 4.25 11.60 2.99
N GLY A 231 3.23 11.23 2.22
CA GLY A 231 2.79 9.85 2.07
C GLY A 231 3.83 9.00 1.35
N ILE A 232 4.28 9.43 0.16
CA ILE A 232 5.26 8.68 -0.66
C ILE A 232 6.55 8.36 0.11
N ILE A 233 7.12 9.34 0.81
CA ILE A 233 8.40 9.16 1.50
C ILE A 233 8.23 8.25 2.72
N SER A 234 7.23 8.51 3.56
CA SER A 234 7.01 7.70 4.77
C SER A 234 6.59 6.27 4.41
N HIS A 235 5.66 6.11 3.47
CA HIS A 235 5.20 4.81 2.99
C HIS A 235 6.34 4.03 2.32
N GLY A 236 7.12 4.70 1.47
CA GLY A 236 8.28 4.13 0.79
C GLY A 236 9.38 3.69 1.75
N ALA A 237 9.71 4.51 2.75
CA ALA A 237 10.70 4.18 3.76
C ALA A 237 10.30 2.93 4.57
N LEU A 238 9.04 2.83 5.00
CA LEU A 238 8.56 1.67 5.77
C LEU A 238 8.58 0.38 4.94
N ASN A 239 8.20 0.44 3.66
CA ASN A 239 8.22 -0.73 2.77
C ASN A 239 9.59 -1.01 2.13
N ALA A 240 10.59 -0.14 2.31
CA ALA A 240 11.94 -0.40 1.82
C ALA A 240 12.69 -1.42 2.68
N ILE A 241 12.22 -1.69 3.91
CA ILE A 241 12.87 -2.62 4.84
C ILE A 241 13.02 -4.03 4.22
N PRO A 242 11.97 -4.69 3.69
CA PRO A 242 12.13 -5.96 2.99
C PRO A 242 13.09 -5.90 1.80
N LEU A 243 13.05 -4.83 1.00
CA LEU A 243 13.95 -4.66 -0.14
C LEU A 243 15.42 -4.59 0.29
N ILE A 244 15.72 -3.84 1.36
CA ILE A 244 17.07 -3.74 1.92
C ILE A 244 17.55 -5.09 2.42
N MET A 245 16.68 -5.85 3.11
CA MET A 245 17.01 -7.20 3.59
C MET A 245 17.31 -8.14 2.43
N ILE A 246 16.51 -8.12 1.36
CA ILE A 246 16.76 -8.92 0.15
C ILE A 246 18.12 -8.56 -0.45
N ILE A 247 18.43 -7.26 -0.58
CA ILE A 247 19.72 -6.81 -1.13
C ILE A 247 20.87 -7.40 -0.31
N ILE A 248 20.82 -7.29 1.02
CA ILE A 248 21.89 -7.80 1.89
C ILE A 248 22.06 -9.31 1.75
N GLU A 249 20.96 -10.07 1.78
CA GLU A 249 21.00 -11.54 1.77
C GLU A 249 21.38 -12.14 0.41
N VAL A 250 21.11 -11.44 -0.70
CA VAL A 250 21.47 -11.92 -2.05
C VAL A 250 22.99 -11.89 -2.29
N PHE A 251 23.71 -11.01 -1.59
CA PHE A 251 25.18 -10.87 -1.68
C PHE A 251 25.94 -11.64 -0.59
N ARG A 252 25.24 -12.33 0.31
CA ARG A 252 25.84 -13.28 1.27
C ARG A 252 26.08 -14.63 0.62
#